data_AF-A0A1H4YNX1-F1
#
_entry.id   AF-A0A1H4YNX1-F1
#
_cell.length_a   1.000
_cell.length_b   1.000
_cell.length_c   1.000
_cell.angle_alpha   90.00
_cell.angle_beta   90.00
_cell.angle_gamma   90.00
#
_symmetry.space_group_name_H-M   'P 1'
#
loop_
_entity.id
_entity.type
_entity.pdbx_description
1 polymer ?
#
loop_
_entity_poly.entity_id
_entity_poly.type
_entity_poly.pdbx_seq_one_letter_code
_entity_poly.pdbx_strand_id
1 'polypeptide(L)'
;MARTATACDFAIPVDSINSLRASFPGISLIFEIDLAVEDCWDGLEHLAGEFRRAGARLRLLRATQSGVISCTVVDGGSDLSQLAQSFASARGVSVSGWTTRIQYD
;
A
#
# COMPACT_ATOMS: atom_id res chain seq x y z
N MET A 1 -11.38 -22.43 -10.00
CA MET A 1 -11.93 -21.78 -8.80
C MET A 1 -11.08 -20.56 -8.51
N ALA A 2 -11.62 -19.36 -8.71
CA ALA A 2 -10.92 -18.14 -8.30
C ALA A 2 -10.86 -18.12 -6.78
N ARG A 3 -9.67 -17.97 -6.19
CA ARG A 3 -9.55 -17.63 -4.76
C ARG A 3 -10.13 -16.24 -4.60
N THR A 4 -11.32 -16.15 -4.01
CA THR A 4 -11.84 -14.89 -3.49
C THR A 4 -10.86 -14.41 -2.43
N ALA A 5 -10.33 -13.20 -2.59
CA ALA A 5 -9.43 -12.64 -1.59
C ALA A 5 -10.23 -12.42 -0.30
N THR A 6 -9.84 -13.11 0.77
CA THR A 6 -10.41 -12.87 2.10
C THR A 6 -9.82 -11.56 2.60
N ALA A 7 -10.67 -10.56 2.85
CA ALA A 7 -10.25 -9.37 3.57
C ALA A 7 -9.72 -9.80 4.96
N CYS A 8 -8.47 -9.45 5.25
CA CYS A 8 -7.97 -9.41 6.62
C CYS A 8 -7.92 -7.94 7.01
N ASP A 9 -8.31 -7.62 8.25
CA ASP A 9 -8.18 -6.28 8.81
C ASP A 9 -6.68 -5.99 9.07
N PHE A 10 -5.93 -5.76 8.00
CA PHE A 10 -4.53 -5.39 8.07
C PHE A 10 -4.42 -3.87 8.11
N ALA A 11 -3.88 -3.34 9.21
CA ALA A 11 -3.59 -1.92 9.33
C ALA A 11 -2.21 -1.60 8.75
N ILE A 12 -2.11 -0.47 8.03
CA ILE A 12 -0.81 0.04 7.56
C ILE A 12 0.09 0.30 8.79
N PRO A 13 1.32 -0.25 8.85
CA PRO A 13 2.15 -0.19 10.05
C PRO A 13 2.93 1.14 10.14
N VAL A 14 2.20 2.25 10.29
CA VAL A 14 2.74 3.63 10.26
C VAL A 14 3.87 3.82 11.28
N ASP A 15 3.69 3.36 12.52
CA ASP A 15 4.71 3.51 13.57
C ASP A 15 6.01 2.76 13.26
N SER A 16 5.90 1.55 12.70
CA SER A 16 7.05 0.76 12.28
C SER A 16 7.78 1.42 11.10
N ILE A 17 7.05 2.00 10.15
CA ILE A 17 7.63 2.73 9.02
C ILE A 17 8.37 3.97 9.51
N ASN A 18 7.77 4.75 10.42
CA ASN A 18 8.41 5.93 11.01
C ASN A 18 9.67 5.55 11.79
N SER A 19 9.61 4.46 12.56
CA SER A 19 10.77 3.92 13.29
C SER A 19 11.90 3.49 12.34
N LEU A 20 11.56 2.87 11.20
CA LEU A 20 12.53 2.49 10.16
C LEU A 20 13.16 3.72 9.50
N ARG A 21 12.38 4.74 9.14
CA ARG A 21 12.89 6.00 8.58
C ARG A 21 13.89 6.67 9.54
N ALA A 22 13.57 6.68 10.84
CA ALA A 22 14.45 7.22 11.87
C ALA A 22 15.74 6.41 12.07
N SER A 23 15.65 5.08 11.96
CA SER A 23 16.80 4.17 12.14
C SER A 23 17.74 4.15 10.92
N PHE A 24 17.22 4.44 9.73
CA PHE A 24 17.97 4.42 8.46
C PHE A 24 17.80 5.74 7.69
N PRO A 25 18.29 6.86 8.25
CA PRO A 25 18.10 8.18 7.64
C PRO A 25 18.74 8.25 6.25
N GLY A 26 18.00 8.80 5.29
CA GLY A 26 18.46 8.97 3.91
C GLY A 26 18.39 7.70 3.05
N ILE A 27 18.01 6.55 3.61
CA ILE A 27 17.80 5.32 2.84
C ILE A 27 16.35 5.26 2.36
N SER A 28 16.16 4.95 1.08
CA SER A 28 14.82 4.83 0.51
C SER A 28 14.12 3.57 1.03
N LEU A 29 12.84 3.69 1.38
CA LEU A 29 12.00 2.55 1.68
C LEU A 29 11.20 2.14 0.44
N ILE A 30 10.93 0.85 0.32
CA ILE A 30 10.02 0.26 -0.65
C ILE A 30 8.85 -0.34 0.11
N PHE A 31 7.64 -0.08 -0.35
CA PHE A 31 6.44 -0.74 0.15
C PHE A 31 5.94 -1.72 -0.91
N GLU A 32 5.78 -2.98 -0.51
CA GLU A 32 5.09 -4.01 -1.27
C GLU A 32 3.72 -4.20 -0.62
N ILE A 33 2.66 -3.97 -1.39
CA ILE A 33 1.31 -3.83 -0.86
C ILE A 33 0.38 -4.70 -1.69
N ASP A 34 -0.39 -5.53 -1.00
CA ASP A 34 -1.48 -6.31 -1.58
C ASP A 34 -2.81 -5.75 -1.08
N LEU A 35 -3.71 -5.47 -2.02
CA LEU A 35 -5.07 -5.05 -1.77
C LEU A 35 -6.05 -6.13 -2.22
N ALA A 36 -7.09 -6.34 -1.41
CA ALA A 36 -8.29 -7.04 -1.82
C ALA A 36 -9.38 -6.00 -2.13
N VAL A 37 -9.94 -6.09 -3.34
CA VAL A 37 -10.90 -5.11 -3.86
C VAL A 37 -12.13 -5.80 -4.44
N GLU A 38 -13.31 -5.21 -4.20
CA GLU A 38 -14.57 -5.66 -4.80
C GLU A 38 -14.65 -5.28 -6.28
N ASP A 39 -14.22 -4.05 -6.61
CA ASP A 39 -14.04 -3.56 -7.98
C ASP A 39 -12.59 -3.12 -8.21
N CYS A 40 -12.02 -3.54 -9.34
CA CYS A 40 -10.62 -3.27 -9.66
C CYS A 40 -10.36 -1.79 -9.99
N TRP A 41 -11.29 -1.12 -10.67
CA TRP A 41 -11.12 0.27 -11.07
C TRP A 41 -11.21 1.20 -9.88
N ASP A 42 -12.19 0.98 -8.99
CA ASP A 42 -12.30 1.74 -7.74
C ASP A 42 -11.04 1.57 -6.88
N GLY A 43 -10.54 0.34 -6.78
CA GLY A 43 -9.30 0.03 -6.07
C GLY A 43 -8.07 0.75 -6.66
N LEU A 44 -7.94 0.77 -7.99
CA LEU A 44 -6.85 1.46 -8.68
C LEU A 44 -6.94 2.98 -8.53
N GLU A 45 -8.14 3.56 -8.65
CA GLU A 45 -8.36 4.99 -8.47
C GLU A 45 -7.99 5.42 -7.05
N HIS A 46 -8.48 4.69 -6.05
CA HIS A 46 -8.18 4.93 -4.64
C HIS A 46 -6.66 4.89 -4.39
N LEU A 47 -6.01 3.79 -4.79
CA LEU A 47 -4.59 3.59 -4.60
C LEU A 47 -3.74 4.66 -5.31
N ALA A 48 -4.08 5.03 -6.54
CA ALA A 48 -3.35 6.05 -7.30
C ALA A 48 -3.48 7.45 -6.67
N GLY A 49 -4.68 7.79 -6.17
CA GLY A 49 -4.92 9.05 -5.47
C GLY A 49 -4.12 9.14 -4.18
N GLU A 50 -4.15 8.09 -3.38
CA GLU A 50 -3.48 8.03 -2.09
C GLU A 50 -1.94 8.05 -2.20
N PHE A 51 -1.37 7.25 -3.11
CA PHE A 51 0.10 7.29 -3.31
C PHE A 51 0.58 8.61 -3.87
N ARG A 52 -0.20 9.26 -4.74
CA ARG A 52 0.13 10.61 -5.21
C ARG A 52 0.15 11.61 -4.05
N ARG A 53 -0.82 11.55 -3.13
CA ARG A 53 -0.84 12.40 -1.93
C ARG A 53 0.33 12.13 -1.00
N ALA A 54 0.71 10.86 -0.84
CA ALA A 54 1.87 10.44 -0.05
C ALA A 54 3.23 10.76 -0.73
N GLY A 55 3.23 11.27 -1.97
CA GLY A 55 4.46 11.48 -2.74
C GLY A 55 5.18 10.18 -3.13
N ALA A 56 4.52 9.02 -2.97
CA ALA A 56 5.09 7.73 -3.29
C ALA A 56 5.17 7.52 -4.81
N ARG A 57 6.22 6.84 -5.26
CA ARG A 57 6.43 6.58 -6.69
C ARG A 57 6.16 5.12 -7.02
N LEU A 58 5.20 4.88 -7.92
CA LEU A 58 4.89 3.55 -8.41
C LEU A 58 6.07 2.95 -9.19
N ARG A 59 6.45 1.70 -8.85
CA ARG A 59 7.43 0.91 -9.61
C ARG A 59 6.78 -0.24 -10.36
N LEU A 60 5.85 -0.92 -9.71
CA LEU A 60 5.16 -2.08 -10.25
C LEU A 60 3.70 -2.05 -9.81
N LEU A 61 2.82 -2.45 -10.72
CA LEU A 61 1.41 -2.65 -10.43
C LEU A 61 0.92 -3.87 -11.20
N ARG A 62 0.22 -4.75 -10.49
CA ARG A 62 -0.40 -5.95 -11.04
C ARG A 62 -1.80 -6.06 -10.47
N ALA A 63 -2.78 -6.03 -11.35
CA ALA A 63 -4.16 -6.34 -11.03
C ALA A 63 -4.50 -7.73 -11.57
N THR A 64 -5.27 -8.50 -10.82
CA THR A 64 -5.76 -9.81 -11.25
C THR A 64 -7.28 -9.80 -11.37
N GLN A 65 -7.82 -10.71 -12.18
CA GLN A 65 -9.28 -10.90 -12.30
C GLN A 65 -9.93 -11.34 -10.98
N SER A 66 -9.15 -11.81 -10.00
CA SER A 66 -9.65 -12.24 -8.69
C SER A 66 -9.85 -11.10 -7.69
N GLY A 67 -9.75 -9.83 -8.12
CA GLY A 67 -9.90 -8.68 -7.23
C GLY A 67 -8.70 -8.45 -6.32
N VAL A 68 -7.49 -8.79 -6.79
CA VAL A 68 -6.25 -8.50 -6.07
C VAL A 68 -5.42 -7.49 -6.84
N ILE A 69 -5.00 -6.43 -6.16
CA ILE A 69 -4.03 -5.45 -6.67
C ILE A 69 -2.77 -5.59 -5.83
N SER A 70 -1.68 -6.07 -6.44
CA SER A 70 -0.34 -6.01 -5.86
C SER A 70 0.40 -4.83 -6.44
N CYS A 71 1.06 -4.04 -5.60
CA CYS A 71 1.92 -2.96 -6.06
C CYS A 71 3.22 -2.86 -5.28
N THR A 72 4.21 -2.27 -5.94
CA THR A 72 5.48 -1.90 -5.33
C THR A 72 5.66 -0.40 -5.54
N VAL A 73 5.85 0.33 -4.44
CA VAL A 73 6.08 1.77 -4.47
C VAL A 73 7.36 2.13 -3.73
N VAL A 74 8.05 3.16 -4.20
CA VAL A 74 9.11 3.83 -3.43
C VAL A 74 8.46 4.85 -2.53
N ASP A 75 8.85 4.85 -1.27
CA ASP A 75 8.40 5.80 -0.28
C ASP A 75 8.77 7.24 -0.67
N GLY A 76 7.80 8.15 -0.54
CA GLY A 76 7.99 9.59 -0.76
C GLY A 76 8.45 10.36 0.48
N GLY A 77 8.47 9.70 1.65
CA GLY A 77 8.86 10.32 2.92
C GLY A 77 7.75 11.10 3.62
N SER A 78 6.56 11.20 3.02
CA SER A 78 5.40 11.86 3.63
C SER A 78 4.83 11.06 4.80
N ASP A 79 4.05 11.73 5.65
CA ASP A 79 3.27 11.08 6.70
C ASP A 79 2.20 10.16 6.08
N LEU A 80 2.19 8.89 6.50
CA LEU A 80 1.27 7.86 6.00
C LEU A 80 0.00 7.74 6.86
N SER A 81 -0.18 8.58 7.89
CA SER A 81 -1.37 8.56 8.74
C SER A 81 -2.65 8.80 7.95
N GLN A 82 -2.62 9.72 6.97
CA GLN A 82 -3.75 9.97 6.07
C GLN A 82 -4.04 8.77 5.16
N LEU A 83 -2.99 8.15 4.62
CA LEU A 83 -3.10 6.91 3.83
C LEU A 83 -3.77 5.81 4.65
N ALA A 84 -3.29 5.57 5.88
CA ALA A 84 -3.85 4.57 6.78
C ALA A 84 -5.33 4.85 7.11
N GLN A 85 -5.68 6.11 7.37
CA GLN A 85 -7.06 6.51 7.64
C GLN A 85 -7.97 6.36 6.42
N SER A 86 -7.45 6.67 5.22
CA SER A 86 -8.19 6.51 3.96
C SER A 86 -8.54 5.04 3.73
N PHE A 87 -7.56 4.14 3.82
CA PHE A 87 -7.79 2.70 3.67
C PHE A 87 -8.69 2.11 4.76
N ALA A 88 -8.61 2.60 6.00
CA ALA A 88 -9.50 2.16 7.08
C ALA A 88 -10.97 2.58 6.88
N SER A 89 -11.23 3.61 6.07
CA SER A 89 -12.58 4.14 5.82
C SER A 89 -13.12 3.80 4.43
N ALA A 90 -12.30 3.24 3.55
CA ALA A 90 -12.66 2.85 2.20
C ALA A 90 -13.64 1.67 2.21
N ARG A 91 -14.71 1.75 1.41
CA ARG A 91 -15.61 0.61 1.17
C ARG A 91 -15.12 -0.17 -0.04
N GLY A 92 -15.20 -1.49 0.03
CA GLY A 92 -14.82 -2.38 -1.08
C GLY A 92 -13.32 -2.42 -1.40
N VAL A 93 -12.47 -1.79 -0.58
CA VAL A 93 -11.02 -1.82 -0.69
C VAL A 93 -10.45 -2.13 0.68
N SER A 94 -9.59 -3.14 0.79
CA SER A 94 -8.91 -3.51 2.03
C SER A 94 -7.45 -3.86 1.76
N VAL A 95 -6.57 -3.52 2.69
CA VAL A 95 -5.18 -3.98 2.65
C VAL A 95 -5.17 -5.43 3.11
N SER A 96 -4.65 -6.33 2.29
CA SER A 96 -4.53 -7.76 2.63
C SER A 96 -3.08 -8.15 2.95
N GLY A 97 -2.11 -7.32 2.56
CA GLY A 97 -0.71 -7.50 2.91
C GLY A 97 0.10 -6.22 2.77
N TRP A 98 1.10 -6.06 3.65
CA TRP A 98 2.07 -4.97 3.60
C TRP A 98 3.44 -5.48 4.00
N THR A 99 4.44 -5.19 3.18
CA THR A 99 5.85 -5.41 3.51
C THR A 99 6.63 -4.12 3.28
N THR A 100 7.36 -3.68 4.30
CA THR A 100 8.30 -2.57 4.18
C THR A 100 9.71 -3.13 3.99
N ARG A 101 10.41 -2.66 2.97
CA ARG A 101 11.79 -3.04 2.66
C ARG A 101 12.67 -1.80 2.63
N ILE A 102 13.92 -1.96 3.04
CA ILE A 102 14.97 -0.97 2.82
C ILE A 102 15.54 -1.22 1.43
N GLN A 103 15.63 -0.16 0.60
CA GLN A 103 16.34 -0.23 -0.66
C GLN A 103 17.82 0.03 -0.41
N TYR A 104 18.62 -1.03 -0.47
CA TYR A 104 20.08 -0.92 -0.62
C TYR A 104 20.39 -0.97 -2.12
N ASP A 105 21.17 0.00 -2.58
CA ASP A 105 21.78 -0.03 -3.92
C ASP A 105 22.96 -1.01 -3.97
#